data_AF-A0A8C7ZGA7-F1
#
_entry.id   AF-A0A8C7ZGA7-F1
#
_cell.length_a   1.000
_cell.length_b   1.000
_cell.length_c   1.000
_cell.angle_alpha   90.00
_cell.angle_beta   90.00
_cell.angle_gamma   90.00
#
_symmetry.space_group_name_H-M   'P 1'
#
loop_
_entity.id
_entity.type
_entity.pdbx_description
1 polymer ?
#
loop_
_entity_poly.entity_id
_entity_poly.type
_entity_poly.pdbx_seq_one_letter_code
_entity_poly.pdbx_strand_id
1 'polypeptide(L)'
;MATQTTASCTGSTLLQPLSEIINLPLDQVNFVACQLFALLMAMWFRIYLHPSKTSPFIRHVVATLLGFYLALFCFGWYSLHFLVQSGLSYSVMIFAGLEHMHKYCFIVTLGYLIVCQITRVYVFDYGMYSADFTGPMMVITQKITSMAFEIHDGKTNVVRMPSLLEYLSYNCNFMGILAGPTCSYRDYMAFIEGTCYQARHQENANGKENGKFKQSEPSPKNDVISKLCTCAISLAVYLSLYKLLPVEYSIDDYFVKSTPLYLQVIYLYLAMLALRPKYYFVWTLADAINNAAGFGFNGYNKDGSPRWDLISNLRILDIEFATSFKLFLDNWNIQTALWLKRVCYERCPVNPTAATFLLSAMWHGVYPGYYLTFVTGIGMTMAARAVRHNIRPYFLVSDSHKLVYDVITWACTQVAISYTVVPFVLLAVGSSLKFYRYDYPY
;
A
#
# COMPACT_ATOMS: atom_id res chain seq x y z
N MET A 1 36.96 -20.21 -7.75
CA MET A 1 35.83 -20.64 -6.90
C MET A 1 35.50 -19.50 -5.95
N ALA A 2 34.69 -18.55 -6.41
CA ALA A 2 34.11 -17.52 -5.55
C ALA A 2 32.77 -18.08 -5.07
N THR A 3 32.64 -18.24 -3.75
CA THR A 3 31.41 -18.65 -3.08
C THR A 3 30.29 -17.69 -3.45
N GLN A 4 29.31 -18.17 -4.23
CA GLN A 4 28.00 -17.56 -4.34
C GLN A 4 27.38 -17.58 -2.94
N THR A 5 27.45 -16.47 -2.21
CA THR A 5 26.59 -16.24 -1.06
C THR A 5 25.17 -16.08 -1.60
N THR A 6 24.45 -17.20 -1.67
CA THR A 6 22.99 -17.20 -1.75
C THR A 6 22.49 -16.37 -0.58
N ALA A 7 21.89 -15.21 -0.86
CA ALA A 7 21.18 -14.44 0.15
C ALA A 7 20.21 -15.40 0.85
N SER A 8 20.42 -15.67 2.14
CA SER A 8 19.63 -16.67 2.85
C SER A 8 18.20 -16.15 2.95
N CYS A 9 17.28 -16.82 2.27
CA CYS A 9 15.85 -16.57 2.46
C CYS A 9 15.55 -16.74 3.95
N THR A 10 14.98 -15.70 4.57
CA THR A 10 14.67 -15.71 6.01
C THR A 10 13.45 -16.56 6.34
N GLY A 11 12.60 -16.84 5.34
CA GLY A 11 11.44 -17.70 5.43
C GLY A 11 11.69 -19.16 5.05
N SER A 12 10.62 -19.84 4.65
CA SER A 12 10.64 -21.26 4.29
C SER A 12 11.47 -21.52 3.04
N THR A 13 12.24 -22.61 3.03
CA THR A 13 12.97 -23.11 1.86
C THR A 13 12.18 -24.15 1.06
N LEU A 14 10.94 -24.45 1.45
CA LEU A 14 10.11 -25.49 0.84
C LEU A 14 9.90 -25.28 -0.67
N LEU A 15 9.80 -24.02 -1.12
CA LEU A 15 9.56 -23.67 -2.53
C LEU A 15 10.85 -23.40 -3.32
N GLN A 16 12.02 -23.75 -2.77
CA GLN A 16 13.31 -23.62 -3.47
C GLN A 16 13.31 -24.27 -4.86
N PRO A 17 12.79 -25.50 -5.06
CA PRO A 17 12.76 -26.11 -6.40
C PRO A 17 11.92 -25.29 -7.40
N LEU A 18 10.81 -24.71 -6.94
CA LEU A 18 9.96 -23.88 -7.79
C LEU A 18 10.66 -22.56 -8.17
N SER A 19 11.33 -21.93 -7.20
CA SER A 19 12.12 -20.71 -7.39
C SER A 19 13.22 -20.89 -8.45
N GLU A 20 13.91 -22.03 -8.43
CA GLU A 20 14.93 -22.38 -9.42
C GLU A 20 14.33 -22.61 -10.83
N ILE A 21 13.17 -23.27 -10.91
CA ILE A 21 12.48 -23.54 -12.20
C ILE A 21 12.03 -22.24 -12.87
N ILE A 22 11.44 -21.31 -12.11
CA ILE A 22 10.89 -20.06 -12.67
C ILE A 22 11.89 -18.90 -12.69
N ASN A 23 13.10 -19.12 -12.16
CA ASN A 23 14.17 -18.13 -12.06
C ASN A 23 13.73 -16.82 -11.39
N LEU A 24 13.04 -16.95 -10.24
CA LEU A 24 12.64 -15.84 -9.38
C LEU A 24 13.20 -16.02 -7.96
N PRO A 25 13.54 -14.94 -7.26
CA PRO A 25 13.97 -15.00 -5.86
C PRO A 25 12.97 -15.74 -4.96
N LEU A 26 13.48 -16.63 -4.08
CA LEU A 26 12.65 -17.51 -3.24
C LEU A 26 11.68 -16.73 -2.34
N ASP A 27 12.09 -15.58 -1.80
CA ASP A 27 11.25 -14.69 -0.99
C ASP A 27 10.03 -14.18 -1.76
N GLN A 28 10.21 -13.83 -3.03
CA GLN A 28 9.11 -13.43 -3.92
C GLN A 28 8.18 -14.60 -4.23
N VAL A 29 8.73 -15.80 -4.46
CA VAL A 29 7.94 -17.03 -4.67
C VAL A 29 7.10 -17.36 -3.45
N ASN A 30 7.70 -17.33 -2.26
CA ASN A 30 7.01 -17.54 -0.99
C ASN A 30 5.89 -16.52 -0.79
N PHE A 31 6.17 -15.24 -1.05
CA PHE A 31 5.18 -14.18 -0.94
C PHE A 31 3.96 -14.42 -1.85
N VAL A 32 4.18 -14.71 -3.13
CA VAL A 32 3.09 -14.98 -4.09
C VAL A 32 2.33 -16.25 -3.72
N ALA A 33 3.03 -17.32 -3.35
CA ALA A 33 2.40 -18.57 -2.93
C ALA A 33 1.50 -18.37 -1.69
N CYS A 34 1.95 -17.60 -0.69
CA CYS A 34 1.16 -17.28 0.48
C CYS A 34 -0.06 -16.40 0.15
N GLN A 35 0.04 -15.45 -0.77
CA GLN A 35 -1.12 -14.66 -1.21
C GLN A 35 -2.15 -15.53 -1.94
N LEU A 36 -1.72 -16.46 -2.80
CA LEU A 36 -2.62 -17.42 -3.45
C LEU A 36 -3.29 -18.35 -2.43
N PHE A 37 -2.53 -18.85 -1.45
CA PHE A 37 -3.09 -19.62 -0.35
C PHE A 37 -4.07 -18.79 0.49
N ALA A 38 -3.76 -17.53 0.78
CA ALA A 38 -4.65 -16.62 1.50
C ALA A 38 -5.95 -16.39 0.73
N LEU A 39 -5.93 -16.32 -0.60
CA LEU A 39 -7.13 -16.24 -1.43
C LEU A 39 -8.03 -17.48 -1.28
N LEU A 40 -7.44 -18.67 -1.29
CA LEU A 40 -8.17 -19.92 -1.05
C LEU A 40 -8.76 -19.95 0.37
N MET A 41 -7.96 -19.56 1.36
CA MET A 41 -8.39 -19.49 2.75
C MET A 41 -9.45 -18.41 2.97
N ALA A 42 -9.45 -17.32 2.21
CA ALA A 42 -10.48 -16.29 2.28
C ALA A 42 -11.84 -16.81 1.82
N MET A 43 -11.87 -17.54 0.70
CA MET A 43 -13.10 -18.22 0.25
C MET A 43 -13.58 -19.25 1.27
N TRP A 44 -12.67 -20.06 1.81
CA TRP A 44 -12.98 -21.02 2.87
C TRP A 44 -13.52 -20.32 4.13
N PHE A 45 -12.87 -19.25 4.57
CA PHE A 45 -13.25 -18.45 5.75
C PHE A 45 -14.66 -17.88 5.59
N ARG A 46 -15.00 -17.39 4.40
CA ARG A 46 -16.35 -16.89 4.11
C ARG A 46 -17.41 -17.97 4.14
N ILE A 47 -17.15 -19.15 3.57
CA ILE A 47 -18.13 -20.24 3.44
C ILE A 47 -18.39 -20.95 4.77
N TYR A 48 -17.30 -21.29 5.48
CA TYR A 48 -17.34 -22.15 6.66
C TYR A 48 -17.37 -21.39 7.97
N LEU A 49 -16.68 -20.24 8.05
CA LEU A 49 -16.65 -19.40 9.24
C LEU A 49 -17.56 -18.19 9.14
N HIS A 50 -18.59 -18.23 8.29
CA HIS A 50 -19.56 -17.14 8.11
C HIS A 50 -20.10 -16.63 9.47
N PRO A 51 -20.29 -15.31 9.68
CA PRO A 51 -20.76 -14.76 10.96
C PRO A 51 -22.08 -15.35 11.47
N SER A 52 -22.95 -15.81 10.57
CA SER A 52 -24.21 -16.47 10.95
C SER A 52 -24.05 -17.91 11.48
N LYS A 53 -22.87 -18.51 11.31
CA LYS A 53 -22.58 -19.91 11.69
C LYS A 53 -21.50 -20.02 12.77
N THR A 54 -20.73 -18.95 13.00
CA THR A 54 -19.51 -19.00 13.79
C THR A 54 -19.38 -17.74 14.63
N SER A 55 -18.95 -17.90 15.88
CA SER A 55 -18.79 -16.77 16.79
C SER A 55 -17.65 -15.84 16.36
N PRO A 56 -17.73 -14.53 16.69
CA PRO A 56 -16.63 -13.58 16.45
C PRO A 56 -15.30 -14.04 17.06
N PHE A 57 -15.34 -14.69 18.23
CA PHE A 57 -14.16 -15.25 18.89
C PHE A 57 -13.39 -16.24 17.99
N ILE A 58 -14.09 -17.23 17.42
CA ILE A 58 -13.46 -18.23 16.54
C ILE A 58 -12.93 -17.56 15.27
N ARG A 59 -13.70 -16.65 14.68
CA ARG A 59 -13.27 -15.87 13.50
C ARG A 59 -11.98 -15.10 13.77
N HIS A 60 -11.88 -14.42 14.92
CA HIS A 60 -10.65 -13.74 15.34
C HIS A 60 -9.48 -14.69 15.51
N VAL A 61 -9.66 -15.80 16.23
CA VAL A 61 -8.60 -16.79 16.48
C VAL A 61 -8.08 -17.35 15.15
N VAL A 62 -8.96 -17.81 14.27
CA VAL A 62 -8.57 -18.39 12.99
C VAL A 62 -7.88 -17.36 12.10
N ALA A 63 -8.42 -16.14 12.01
CA ALA A 63 -7.81 -15.09 11.20
C ALA A 63 -6.39 -14.75 11.66
N THR A 64 -6.17 -14.72 12.98
CA THR A 64 -4.88 -14.46 13.63
C THR A 64 -3.89 -15.59 13.41
N LEU A 65 -4.29 -16.84 13.68
CA LEU A 65 -3.41 -18.01 13.56
C LEU A 65 -2.97 -18.24 12.11
N LEU A 66 -3.89 -18.11 11.15
CA LEU A 66 -3.55 -18.17 9.73
C LEU A 66 -2.59 -17.04 9.34
N GLY A 67 -2.80 -15.83 9.85
CA GLY A 67 -1.89 -14.72 9.56
C GLY A 67 -0.49 -14.96 10.08
N PHE A 68 -0.35 -15.43 11.33
CA PHE A 68 0.94 -15.82 11.88
C PHE A 68 1.61 -16.94 11.10
N TYR A 69 0.85 -17.95 10.66
CA TYR A 69 1.37 -19.01 9.82
C TYR A 69 1.97 -18.46 8.51
N LEU A 70 1.25 -17.57 7.80
CA LEU A 70 1.77 -16.95 6.58
C LEU A 70 2.99 -16.08 6.83
N ALA A 71 2.99 -15.31 7.92
CA ALA A 71 4.13 -14.50 8.31
C ALA A 71 5.37 -15.35 8.61
N LEU A 72 5.22 -16.45 9.37
CA LEU A 72 6.30 -17.39 9.65
C LEU A 72 6.80 -18.08 8.36
N PHE A 73 5.90 -18.43 7.45
CA PHE A 73 6.29 -19.04 6.19
C PHE A 73 7.10 -18.08 5.30
N CYS A 74 6.67 -16.81 5.19
CA CYS A 74 7.37 -15.83 4.36
C CYS A 74 8.67 -15.31 4.98
N PHE A 75 8.71 -15.10 6.30
CA PHE A 75 9.77 -14.33 6.97
C PHE A 75 10.48 -15.08 8.11
N GLY A 76 10.08 -16.31 8.42
CA GLY A 76 10.65 -17.10 9.50
C GLY A 76 10.58 -16.40 10.85
N TRP A 77 11.65 -16.48 11.63
CA TRP A 77 11.73 -15.89 12.97
C TRP A 77 11.59 -14.36 12.99
N TYR A 78 11.85 -13.67 11.87
CA TYR A 78 11.65 -12.22 11.81
C TYR A 78 10.19 -11.81 11.92
N SER A 79 9.24 -12.72 11.64
CA SER A 79 7.81 -12.48 11.91
C SER A 79 7.51 -12.21 13.38
N LEU A 80 8.39 -12.59 14.32
CA LEU A 80 8.25 -12.23 15.74
C LEU A 80 8.32 -10.73 15.96
N HIS A 81 8.99 -9.96 15.10
CA HIS A 81 8.98 -8.49 15.17
C HIS A 81 7.56 -7.92 15.05
N PHE A 82 6.63 -8.64 14.40
CA PHE A 82 5.24 -8.21 14.25
C PHE A 82 4.51 -8.27 15.61
N LEU A 83 4.80 -9.34 16.38
CA LEU A 83 4.31 -9.51 17.74
C LEU A 83 4.94 -8.51 18.71
N VAL A 84 6.25 -8.30 18.62
CA VAL A 84 6.94 -7.34 19.48
C VAL A 84 6.41 -5.93 19.25
N GLN A 85 6.32 -5.49 18.00
CA GLN A 85 5.77 -4.16 17.66
C GLN A 85 4.32 -4.00 18.13
N SER A 86 3.49 -5.02 17.89
CA SER A 86 2.10 -5.04 18.33
C SER A 86 2.00 -5.02 19.87
N GLY A 87 2.80 -5.83 20.56
CA GLY A 87 2.81 -5.95 22.02
C GLY A 87 3.27 -4.67 22.71
N LEU A 88 4.38 -4.08 22.28
CA LEU A 88 4.87 -2.80 22.80
C LEU A 88 3.82 -1.71 22.67
N SER A 89 3.17 -1.62 21.51
CA SER A 89 2.15 -0.61 21.26
C SER A 89 0.87 -0.86 22.04
N TYR A 90 0.48 -2.13 22.25
CA TYR A 90 -0.67 -2.49 23.09
C TYR A 90 -0.40 -2.15 24.56
N SER A 91 0.82 -2.39 25.07
CA SER A 91 1.20 -1.95 26.41
C SER A 91 1.06 -0.43 26.57
N VAL A 92 1.47 0.36 25.57
CA VAL A 92 1.23 1.81 25.58
C VAL A 92 -0.27 2.13 25.62
N MET A 93 -1.11 1.42 24.86
CA MET A 93 -2.56 1.64 24.86
C MET A 93 -3.23 1.35 26.20
N ILE A 94 -2.71 0.39 26.97
CA ILE A 94 -3.25 0.02 28.28
C ILE A 94 -2.75 0.94 29.40
N PHE A 95 -1.47 1.33 29.37
CA PHE A 95 -0.85 2.07 30.47
C PHE A 95 -0.82 3.59 30.29
N ALA A 96 -0.87 4.11 29.06
CA ALA A 96 -0.89 5.55 28.82
C ALA A 96 -2.28 6.14 29.04
N GLY A 97 -2.35 7.34 29.62
CA GLY A 97 -3.59 8.09 29.68
C GLY A 97 -4.12 8.42 28.27
N LEU A 98 -5.46 8.40 28.11
CA LEU A 98 -6.13 8.62 26.82
C LEU A 98 -5.67 9.88 26.09
N GLU A 99 -5.32 10.94 26.82
CA GLU A 99 -4.84 12.20 26.26
C GLU A 99 -3.55 12.06 25.43
N HIS A 100 -2.63 11.20 25.86
CA HIS A 100 -1.29 11.09 25.26
C HIS A 100 -1.06 9.77 24.51
N MET A 101 -1.94 8.78 24.69
CA MET A 101 -1.84 7.43 24.13
C MET A 101 -1.47 7.41 22.64
N HIS A 102 -2.20 8.14 21.80
CA HIS A 102 -1.97 8.17 20.36
C HIS A 102 -0.56 8.66 19.97
N LYS A 103 -0.01 9.64 20.70
CA LYS A 103 1.34 10.17 20.46
C LYS A 103 2.39 9.14 20.83
N TYR A 104 2.25 8.51 22.00
CA TYR A 104 3.18 7.49 22.46
C TYR A 104 3.11 6.24 21.59
N CYS A 105 1.92 5.78 21.20
CA CYS A 105 1.77 4.70 20.24
C CYS A 105 2.48 5.06 18.93
N PHE A 106 2.24 6.26 18.39
CA PHE A 106 2.91 6.70 17.17
C PHE A 106 4.44 6.65 17.27
N ILE A 107 5.01 7.20 18.34
CA ILE A 107 6.47 7.21 18.57
C ILE A 107 7.01 5.79 18.72
N VAL A 108 6.39 4.95 19.55
CA VAL A 108 6.86 3.59 19.82
C VAL A 108 6.76 2.72 18.57
N THR A 109 5.61 2.75 17.87
CA THR A 109 5.38 1.91 16.71
C THR A 109 6.26 2.32 15.53
N LEU A 110 6.37 3.63 15.23
CA LEU A 110 7.22 4.14 14.14
C LEU A 110 8.72 4.01 14.50
N GLY A 111 9.09 4.29 15.75
CA GLY A 111 10.47 4.15 16.23
C GLY A 111 10.96 2.71 16.14
N TYR A 112 10.15 1.74 16.54
CA TYR A 112 10.49 0.32 16.42
C TYR A 112 10.62 -0.13 14.97
N LEU A 113 9.74 0.35 14.07
CA LEU A 113 9.85 0.13 12.63
C LEU A 113 11.18 0.66 12.09
N ILE A 114 11.55 1.90 12.44
CA ILE A 114 12.81 2.52 12.02
C ILE A 114 14.01 1.72 12.52
N VAL A 115 14.00 1.27 13.78
CA VAL A 115 15.07 0.39 14.31
C VAL A 115 15.22 -0.87 13.47
N CYS A 116 14.11 -1.55 13.14
CA CYS A 116 14.15 -2.75 12.30
C CYS A 116 14.64 -2.45 10.88
N GLN A 117 14.24 -1.32 10.30
CA GLN A 117 14.71 -0.88 8.99
C GLN A 117 16.21 -0.54 9.00
N ILE A 118 16.73 0.10 10.07
CA ILE A 118 18.16 0.37 10.26
C ILE A 118 18.92 -0.96 10.37
N THR A 119 18.47 -1.85 11.24
CA THR A 119 19.10 -3.17 11.41
C THR A 119 19.15 -3.92 10.08
N ARG A 120 18.07 -3.92 9.30
CA ARG A 120 18.06 -4.53 7.97
C ARG A 120 19.12 -3.93 7.03
N VAL A 121 19.17 -2.60 6.92
CA VAL A 121 20.06 -1.90 5.98
C VAL A 121 21.54 -2.04 6.35
N TYR A 122 21.87 -1.98 7.64
CA TYR A 122 23.26 -1.91 8.10
C TYR A 122 23.83 -3.24 8.61
N VAL A 123 22.98 -4.22 8.93
CA VAL A 123 23.41 -5.53 9.45
C VAL A 123 23.22 -6.64 8.43
N PHE A 124 22.19 -6.58 7.59
CA PHE A 124 21.78 -7.74 6.78
C PHE A 124 22.08 -7.61 5.29
N ASP A 125 21.74 -6.52 4.60
CA ASP A 125 22.14 -6.30 3.20
C ASP A 125 21.83 -4.87 2.73
N TYR A 126 22.84 -4.13 2.28
CA TYR A 126 22.67 -2.80 1.68
C TYR A 126 22.31 -2.94 0.19
N GLY A 127 21.17 -2.41 -0.23
CA GLY A 127 20.84 -2.20 -1.66
C GLY A 127 20.04 -3.29 -2.36
N MET A 128 19.56 -4.33 -1.66
CA MET A 128 18.68 -5.35 -2.25
C MET A 128 17.20 -5.04 -2.02
N TYR A 129 16.39 -5.09 -3.09
CA TYR A 129 14.93 -4.96 -3.07
C TYR A 129 14.31 -6.36 -2.86
N SER A 130 14.38 -6.89 -1.65
CA SER A 130 13.73 -8.16 -1.27
C SER A 130 12.34 -7.93 -0.68
N ALA A 131 11.48 -8.95 -0.75
CA ALA A 131 10.24 -9.00 0.00
C ALA A 131 10.57 -9.23 1.47
N ASP A 132 10.96 -8.15 2.16
CA ASP A 132 11.44 -8.23 3.54
C ASP A 132 10.33 -8.06 4.59
N PHE A 133 10.64 -8.45 5.82
CA PHE A 133 9.71 -8.45 6.95
C PHE A 133 9.26 -7.04 7.38
N THR A 134 9.98 -5.98 6.98
CA THR A 134 9.61 -4.60 7.35
C THR A 134 8.41 -4.09 6.55
N GLY A 135 8.10 -4.66 5.37
CA GLY A 135 6.90 -4.35 4.60
C GLY A 135 5.59 -4.61 5.36
N PRO A 136 5.37 -5.82 5.90
CA PRO A 136 4.27 -6.09 6.85
C PRO A 136 4.26 -5.16 8.06
N MET A 137 5.43 -4.86 8.65
CA MET A 137 5.53 -3.96 9.81
C MET A 137 5.09 -2.53 9.47
N MET A 138 5.34 -2.06 8.25
CA MET A 138 4.83 -0.79 7.76
C MET A 138 3.30 -0.76 7.78
N VAL A 139 2.62 -1.82 7.34
CA VAL A 139 1.14 -1.96 7.38
C VAL A 139 0.63 -2.03 8.82
N ILE A 140 1.28 -2.81 9.69
CA ILE A 140 0.93 -2.89 11.12
C ILE A 140 1.08 -1.52 11.79
N THR A 141 2.12 -0.76 11.45
CA THR A 141 2.34 0.60 11.96
C THR A 141 1.16 1.51 11.65
N GLN A 142 0.66 1.46 10.41
CA GLN A 142 -0.49 2.25 9.99
C GLN A 142 -1.75 1.83 10.74
N LYS A 143 -1.99 0.52 10.89
CA LYS A 143 -3.14 -0.03 11.61
C LYS A 143 -3.17 0.39 13.08
N ILE A 144 -2.07 0.20 13.81
CA ILE A 144 -1.95 0.53 15.24
C ILE A 144 -2.14 2.03 15.45
N THR A 145 -1.41 2.85 14.70
CA THR A 145 -1.46 4.30 14.88
C THR A 145 -2.82 4.85 14.49
N SER A 146 -3.42 4.38 13.38
CA SER A 146 -4.78 4.77 13.00
C SER A 146 -5.78 4.46 14.10
N MET A 147 -5.73 3.27 14.69
CA MET A 147 -6.61 2.88 15.80
C MET A 147 -6.40 3.78 17.02
N ALA A 148 -5.15 4.03 17.40
CA ALA A 148 -4.83 4.87 18.55
C ALA A 148 -5.35 6.31 18.39
N PHE A 149 -5.24 6.87 17.17
CA PHE A 149 -5.82 8.16 16.83
C PHE A 149 -7.36 8.11 16.78
N GLU A 150 -7.98 7.06 16.24
CA GLU A 150 -9.44 6.88 16.24
C GLU A 150 -10.01 6.83 17.67
N ILE A 151 -9.35 6.13 18.59
CA ILE A 151 -9.75 6.08 20.00
C ILE A 151 -9.57 7.44 20.67
N HIS A 152 -8.45 8.13 20.41
CA HIS A 152 -8.20 9.46 20.97
C HIS A 152 -9.20 10.51 20.50
N ASP A 153 -9.53 10.52 19.20
CA ASP A 153 -10.46 11.48 18.62
C ASP A 153 -11.91 11.12 18.99
N GLY A 154 -12.21 9.82 19.13
CA GLY A 154 -13.50 9.27 19.52
C GLY A 154 -13.84 9.41 21.01
N LYS A 155 -13.25 10.38 21.73
CA LYS A 155 -13.43 10.67 23.19
C LYS A 155 -14.89 10.78 23.66
N THR A 156 -15.88 10.74 22.78
CA THR A 156 -17.31 10.69 23.07
C THR A 156 -17.94 9.39 22.52
N ASN A 157 -17.90 8.31 23.30
CA ASN A 157 -18.77 7.11 23.23
C ASN A 157 -18.76 6.18 21.99
N VAL A 158 -17.91 6.37 20.97
CA VAL A 158 -18.04 5.59 19.70
C VAL A 158 -17.04 4.44 19.54
N VAL A 159 -15.86 4.47 20.19
CA VAL A 159 -14.81 3.43 20.00
C VAL A 159 -14.35 2.86 21.35
N ARG A 160 -14.60 1.56 21.58
CA ARG A 160 -14.13 0.82 22.77
C ARG A 160 -12.67 0.40 22.63
N MET A 161 -11.95 0.30 23.76
CA MET A 161 -10.61 -0.29 23.78
C MET A 161 -10.70 -1.76 23.34
N PRO A 162 -9.88 -2.23 22.38
CA PRO A 162 -9.89 -3.62 21.96
C PRO A 162 -9.41 -4.55 23.07
N SER A 163 -9.97 -5.75 23.13
CA SER A 163 -9.31 -6.87 23.81
C SER A 163 -8.02 -7.28 23.08
N LEU A 164 -7.13 -7.99 23.77
CA LEU A 164 -5.88 -8.46 23.17
C LEU A 164 -6.11 -9.32 21.91
N LEU A 165 -7.14 -10.17 21.92
CA LEU A 165 -7.47 -11.02 20.78
C LEU A 165 -7.95 -10.17 19.58
N GLU A 166 -8.87 -9.23 19.80
CA GLU A 166 -9.37 -8.34 18.74
C GLU A 166 -8.23 -7.50 18.15
N TYR A 167 -7.34 -6.99 19.01
CA TYR A 167 -6.16 -6.22 18.62
C TYR A 167 -5.16 -7.05 17.80
N LEU A 168 -4.78 -8.26 18.27
CA LEU A 168 -3.88 -9.15 17.54
C LEU A 168 -4.51 -9.59 16.21
N SER A 169 -5.81 -9.86 16.20
CA SER A 169 -6.53 -10.24 14.99
C SER A 169 -6.55 -9.10 13.97
N TYR A 170 -6.83 -7.87 14.39
CA TYR A 170 -6.81 -6.72 13.49
C TYR A 170 -5.42 -6.48 12.87
N ASN A 171 -4.36 -6.59 13.65
CA ASN A 171 -3.00 -6.36 13.15
C ASN A 171 -2.49 -7.54 12.31
N CYS A 172 -2.73 -8.77 12.75
CA CYS A 172 -2.11 -9.99 12.22
C CYS A 172 -3.10 -10.92 11.50
N ASN A 173 -4.19 -10.39 10.91
CA ASN A 173 -5.09 -11.23 10.11
C ASN A 173 -4.45 -11.66 8.79
N PHE A 174 -4.69 -12.90 8.38
CA PHE A 174 -4.16 -13.47 7.14
C PHE A 174 -4.54 -12.71 5.86
N MET A 175 -5.66 -11.99 5.85
CA MET A 175 -6.15 -11.29 4.65
C MET A 175 -5.28 -10.10 4.28
N GLY A 176 -4.60 -9.47 5.25
CA GLY A 176 -3.82 -8.26 5.00
C GLY A 176 -2.46 -8.19 5.67
N ILE A 177 -1.99 -9.25 6.35
CA ILE A 177 -0.70 -9.24 7.05
C ILE A 177 0.49 -9.04 6.11
N LEU A 178 0.44 -9.57 4.89
CA LEU A 178 1.59 -9.53 3.97
C LEU A 178 1.72 -8.20 3.21
N ALA A 179 0.60 -7.62 2.78
CA ALA A 179 0.61 -6.48 1.85
C ALA A 179 -0.46 -5.40 2.11
N GLY A 180 -1.22 -5.52 3.21
CA GLY A 180 -2.42 -4.74 3.42
C GLY A 180 -3.59 -5.26 2.57
N PRO A 181 -4.52 -4.39 2.11
CA PRO A 181 -4.61 -2.96 2.43
C PRO A 181 -4.85 -2.70 3.92
N THR A 182 -4.61 -1.47 4.37
CA THR A 182 -5.04 -1.04 5.70
C THR A 182 -6.53 -0.71 5.70
N CYS A 183 -7.14 -0.74 6.88
CA CYS A 183 -8.57 -0.45 7.05
C CYS A 183 -8.78 0.19 8.42
N SER A 184 -9.97 0.75 8.67
CA SER A 184 -10.31 1.22 10.02
C SER A 184 -10.53 0.04 10.97
N TYR A 185 -10.23 0.22 12.25
CA TYR A 185 -10.48 -0.82 13.24
C TYR A 185 -11.98 -1.16 13.32
N ARG A 186 -12.83 -0.14 13.22
CA ARG A 186 -14.28 -0.29 13.21
C ARG A 186 -14.79 -1.15 12.05
N ASP A 187 -14.31 -0.92 10.82
CA ASP A 187 -14.72 -1.70 9.66
C ASP A 187 -14.29 -3.17 9.79
N TYR A 188 -13.09 -3.42 10.33
CA TYR A 188 -12.61 -4.77 10.60
C TYR A 188 -13.48 -5.49 11.64
N MET A 189 -13.83 -4.83 12.74
CA MET A 189 -14.72 -5.40 13.75
C MET A 189 -16.10 -5.69 13.19
N ALA A 190 -16.68 -4.77 12.43
CA ALA A 190 -17.97 -4.97 11.76
C ALA A 190 -17.94 -6.15 10.78
N PHE A 191 -16.81 -6.40 10.11
CA PHE A 191 -16.61 -7.58 9.27
C PHE A 191 -16.55 -8.88 10.08
N ILE A 192 -15.81 -8.91 11.18
CA ILE A 192 -15.71 -10.12 12.01
C ILE A 192 -17.05 -10.43 12.68
N GLU A 193 -17.79 -9.42 13.12
CA GLU A 193 -19.11 -9.56 13.75
C GLU A 193 -20.25 -9.79 12.74
N GLY A 194 -20.03 -9.50 11.45
CA GLY A 194 -21.04 -9.65 10.39
C GLY A 194 -22.04 -8.51 10.29
N THR A 195 -21.74 -7.35 10.87
CA THR A 195 -22.59 -6.14 10.85
C THR A 195 -22.21 -5.16 9.73
N CYS A 196 -21.13 -5.42 9.00
CA CYS A 196 -20.56 -4.54 7.96
C CYS A 196 -21.55 -4.18 6.84
N TYR A 197 -22.46 -5.09 6.47
CA TYR A 197 -23.45 -4.83 5.41
C TYR A 197 -24.58 -3.94 5.90
N GLN A 198 -25.10 -4.18 7.11
CA GLN A 198 -26.28 -3.51 7.65
C GLN A 198 -26.12 -2.00 7.75
N ALA A 199 -24.97 -1.54 8.26
CA ALA A 199 -24.68 -0.11 8.38
C ALA A 199 -24.65 0.60 7.01
N ARG A 200 -24.10 -0.06 5.98
CA ARG A 200 -23.88 0.53 4.65
C ARG A 200 -25.11 0.48 3.76
N HIS A 201 -26.04 -0.43 4.03
CA HIS A 201 -27.38 -0.41 3.43
C HIS A 201 -28.20 0.79 3.96
N GLN A 202 -28.10 1.10 5.25
CA GLN A 202 -28.80 2.22 5.87
C GLN A 202 -28.28 3.58 5.39
N GLU A 203 -26.96 3.74 5.22
CA GLU A 203 -26.36 4.99 4.70
C GLU A 203 -26.74 5.30 3.24
N ASN A 204 -26.96 4.28 2.40
CA ASN A 204 -27.40 4.49 1.01
C ASN A 204 -28.93 4.66 0.89
N ALA A 205 -29.69 4.23 1.89
CA ALA A 205 -31.14 4.40 1.95
C ALA A 205 -31.48 5.79 2.50
N ASN A 206 -31.23 6.84 1.71
CA ASN A 206 -31.71 8.19 1.99
C ASN A 206 -33.26 8.29 1.94
N GLY A 207 -33.93 7.70 2.92
CA GLY A 207 -35.30 8.04 3.35
C GLY A 207 -36.48 7.53 2.51
N LYS A 208 -36.35 6.50 1.65
CA LYS A 208 -37.48 6.08 0.79
C LYS A 208 -37.78 4.57 0.64
N GLU A 209 -37.24 3.69 1.46
CA GLU A 209 -37.66 2.27 1.42
C GLU A 209 -38.17 1.77 2.76
N ASN A 210 -39.49 1.89 2.95
CA ASN A 210 -40.25 1.08 3.89
C ASN A 210 -40.38 -0.33 3.30
N GLY A 211 -39.46 -1.24 3.66
CA GLY A 211 -39.58 -2.63 3.25
C GLY A 211 -38.56 -3.53 3.90
N LYS A 212 -39.01 -4.42 4.79
CA LYS A 212 -38.25 -5.60 5.25
C LYS A 212 -38.06 -6.57 4.08
N PHE A 213 -37.29 -6.20 3.06
CA PHE A 213 -36.67 -7.20 2.21
C PHE A 213 -35.42 -7.69 2.93
N LYS A 214 -35.35 -9.00 3.20
CA LYS A 214 -34.09 -9.68 3.52
C LYS A 214 -33.13 -9.42 2.35
N GLN A 215 -32.41 -8.31 2.37
CA GLN A 215 -31.42 -8.02 1.34
C GLN A 215 -30.31 -9.07 1.48
N SER A 216 -30.18 -9.91 0.45
CA SER A 216 -29.18 -10.96 0.38
C SER A 216 -27.78 -10.36 0.44
N GLU A 217 -26.88 -10.99 1.19
CA GLU A 217 -25.48 -10.59 1.24
C GLU A 217 -24.92 -10.41 -0.20
N PRO A 218 -24.31 -9.26 -0.52
CA PRO A 218 -23.79 -9.02 -1.86
C PRO A 218 -22.72 -10.05 -2.21
N SER A 219 -22.67 -10.44 -3.49
CA SER A 219 -21.63 -11.35 -3.98
C SER A 219 -20.39 -10.56 -4.45
N PRO A 220 -19.19 -10.86 -3.95
CA PRO A 220 -17.91 -10.32 -4.41
C PRO A 220 -17.37 -11.08 -5.63
N LYS A 221 -18.06 -12.11 -6.14
CA LYS A 221 -17.51 -13.02 -7.16
C LYS A 221 -17.01 -12.27 -8.40
N ASN A 222 -17.81 -11.33 -8.91
CA ASN A 222 -17.48 -10.60 -10.13
C ASN A 222 -16.28 -9.67 -9.90
N ASP A 223 -16.27 -8.92 -8.79
CA ASP A 223 -15.15 -8.06 -8.40
C ASP A 223 -13.86 -8.85 -8.18
N VAL A 224 -13.93 -9.99 -7.51
CA VAL A 224 -12.77 -10.87 -7.29
C VAL A 224 -12.24 -11.37 -8.63
N ILE A 225 -13.09 -11.85 -9.54
CA ILE A 225 -12.65 -12.29 -10.89
C ILE A 225 -12.00 -11.12 -11.65
N SER A 226 -12.61 -9.94 -11.65
CA SER A 226 -12.07 -8.75 -12.31
C SER A 226 -10.70 -8.35 -11.75
N LYS A 227 -10.54 -8.39 -10.42
CA LYS A 227 -9.27 -8.11 -9.75
C LYS A 227 -8.22 -9.17 -10.08
N LEU A 228 -8.59 -10.45 -10.16
CA LEU A 228 -7.67 -11.52 -10.57
C LEU A 228 -7.24 -11.39 -12.04
N CYS A 229 -8.13 -10.99 -12.94
CA CYS A 229 -7.76 -10.64 -14.32
C CYS A 229 -6.77 -9.47 -14.36
N THR A 230 -7.01 -8.45 -13.54
CA THR A 230 -6.11 -7.28 -13.41
C THR A 230 -4.74 -7.69 -12.88
N CYS A 231 -4.68 -8.60 -11.90
CA CYS A 231 -3.45 -9.20 -11.39
C CYS A 231 -2.69 -9.97 -12.48
N ALA A 232 -3.38 -10.82 -13.25
CA ALA A 232 -2.77 -11.60 -14.33
C ALA A 232 -2.16 -10.69 -15.41
N ILE A 233 -2.89 -9.67 -15.86
CA ILE A 233 -2.41 -8.68 -16.83
C ILE A 233 -1.20 -7.91 -16.26
N SER A 234 -1.30 -7.40 -15.03
CA SER A 234 -0.24 -6.60 -14.40
C SER A 234 1.05 -7.41 -14.21
N LEU A 235 0.92 -8.66 -13.76
CA LEU A 235 2.05 -9.56 -13.59
C LEU A 235 2.69 -9.93 -14.93
N ALA A 236 1.89 -10.22 -15.96
CA ALA A 236 2.40 -10.53 -17.29
C ALA A 236 3.18 -9.33 -17.87
N VAL A 237 2.60 -8.13 -17.82
CA VAL A 237 3.26 -6.90 -18.29
C VAL A 237 4.57 -6.65 -17.53
N TYR A 238 4.55 -6.79 -16.19
CA TYR A 238 5.76 -6.64 -15.38
C TYR A 238 6.83 -7.62 -15.82
N LEU A 239 6.54 -8.92 -15.81
CA LEU A 239 7.51 -9.98 -16.12
C LEU A 239 8.07 -9.89 -17.54
N SER A 240 7.27 -9.40 -18.49
CA SER A 240 7.71 -9.20 -19.88
C SER A 240 8.61 -7.97 -20.07
N LEU A 241 8.33 -6.86 -19.37
CA LEU A 241 8.98 -5.57 -19.66
C LEU A 241 10.09 -5.19 -18.68
N TYR A 242 10.06 -5.64 -17.43
CA TYR A 242 10.97 -5.14 -16.39
C TYR A 242 12.46 -5.41 -16.67
N LYS A 243 12.78 -6.54 -17.33
CA LYS A 243 14.15 -6.87 -17.76
C LYS A 243 14.59 -6.10 -19.00
N LEU A 244 13.63 -5.68 -19.83
CA LEU A 244 13.90 -4.96 -21.08
C LEU A 244 14.14 -3.47 -20.85
N LEU A 245 13.50 -2.92 -19.80
CA LEU A 245 13.53 -1.49 -19.48
C LEU A 245 13.98 -1.27 -18.02
N PRO A 246 15.21 -1.66 -17.64
CA PRO A 246 15.72 -1.48 -16.28
C PRO A 246 15.86 0.01 -15.95
N VAL A 247 15.43 0.43 -14.77
CA VAL A 247 15.51 1.83 -14.34
C VAL A 247 16.97 2.28 -14.19
N GLU A 248 17.86 1.36 -13.85
CA GLU A 248 19.30 1.57 -13.69
C GLU A 248 19.97 2.05 -14.98
N TYR A 249 19.41 1.74 -16.15
CA TYR A 249 19.94 2.25 -17.42
C TYR A 249 19.77 3.77 -17.58
N SER A 250 18.82 4.38 -16.84
CA SER A 250 18.67 5.85 -16.84
C SER A 250 19.86 6.60 -16.24
N ILE A 251 20.75 5.90 -15.51
CA ILE A 251 21.98 6.43 -14.93
C ILE A 251 23.24 5.81 -15.54
N ASP A 252 23.10 5.06 -16.63
CA ASP A 252 24.23 4.51 -17.38
C ASP A 252 25.00 5.63 -18.09
N ASP A 253 26.33 5.62 -17.96
CA ASP A 253 27.16 6.71 -18.48
C ASP A 253 27.14 6.80 -20.00
N TYR A 254 27.05 5.65 -20.68
CA TYR A 254 26.96 5.62 -22.14
C TYR A 254 25.60 6.15 -22.58
N PHE A 255 24.51 5.69 -21.98
CA PHE A 255 23.15 6.15 -22.29
C PHE A 255 23.00 7.67 -22.10
N VAL A 256 23.38 8.18 -20.93
CA VAL A 256 23.22 9.61 -20.58
C VAL A 256 24.04 10.52 -21.51
N LYS A 257 25.23 10.10 -21.94
CA LYS A 257 26.09 10.90 -22.82
C LYS A 257 25.73 10.81 -24.30
N SER A 258 25.27 9.64 -24.76
CA SER A 258 25.02 9.39 -26.19
C SER A 258 23.58 9.68 -26.64
N THR A 259 22.63 9.75 -25.71
CA THR A 259 21.21 9.83 -26.02
C THR A 259 20.67 11.26 -25.81
N PRO A 260 19.97 11.85 -26.80
CA PRO A 260 19.31 13.15 -26.62
C PRO A 260 18.31 13.17 -25.44
N LEU A 261 18.17 14.33 -24.79
CA LEU A 261 17.34 14.51 -23.60
C LEU A 261 15.90 14.00 -23.76
N TYR A 262 15.25 14.25 -24.89
CA TYR A 262 13.87 13.82 -25.11
C TYR A 262 13.73 12.29 -25.15
N LEU A 263 14.72 11.56 -25.68
CA LEU A 263 14.75 10.10 -25.66
C LEU A 263 15.07 9.56 -24.26
N GLN A 264 15.90 10.26 -23.48
CA GLN A 264 16.11 9.92 -22.06
C GLN A 264 14.82 10.04 -21.26
N VAL A 265 14.03 11.11 -21.48
CA VAL A 265 12.73 11.31 -20.83
C VAL A 265 11.72 10.24 -21.24
N ILE A 266 11.67 9.89 -22.52
CA ILE A 266 10.80 8.80 -23.01
C ILE A 266 11.21 7.47 -22.40
N TYR A 267 12.51 7.14 -22.40
CA TYR A 267 13.01 5.92 -21.77
C TYR A 267 12.65 5.87 -20.28
N LEU A 268 12.86 6.98 -19.56
CA LEU A 268 12.52 7.07 -18.15
C LEU A 268 11.03 6.81 -17.91
N TYR A 269 10.16 7.41 -18.71
CA TYR A 269 8.72 7.13 -18.62
C TYR A 269 8.42 5.65 -18.86
N LEU A 270 8.98 5.05 -19.92
CA LEU A 270 8.76 3.65 -20.26
C LEU A 270 9.31 2.69 -19.19
N ALA A 271 10.50 2.94 -18.64
CA ALA A 271 11.11 2.14 -17.58
C ALA A 271 10.26 2.19 -16.30
N MET A 272 9.79 3.38 -15.90
CA MET A 272 8.91 3.51 -14.74
C MET A 272 7.53 2.89 -14.97
N LEU A 273 7.00 3.00 -16.20
CA LEU A 273 5.75 2.34 -16.61
C LEU A 273 5.89 0.81 -16.60
N ALA A 274 7.05 0.27 -16.99
CA ALA A 274 7.35 -1.16 -16.94
C ALA A 274 7.51 -1.69 -15.50
N LEU A 275 8.02 -0.84 -14.59
CA LEU A 275 8.22 -1.19 -13.18
C LEU A 275 6.92 -1.19 -12.36
N ARG A 276 6.04 -0.21 -12.61
CA ARG A 276 4.83 0.05 -11.81
C ARG A 276 3.87 -1.14 -11.64
N PRO A 277 3.63 -2.00 -12.66
CA PRO A 277 2.65 -3.09 -12.57
C PRO A 277 2.93 -4.12 -11.47
N LYS A 278 4.16 -4.21 -10.94
CA LYS A 278 4.44 -5.05 -9.77
C LYS A 278 3.61 -4.64 -8.54
N TYR A 279 3.41 -3.34 -8.34
CA TYR A 279 2.58 -2.81 -7.24
C TYR A 279 1.09 -3.02 -7.53
N TYR A 280 0.68 -2.89 -8.80
CA TYR A 280 -0.68 -3.18 -9.23
C TYR A 280 -1.07 -4.62 -8.95
N PHE A 281 -0.17 -5.55 -9.27
CA PHE A 281 -0.36 -6.96 -8.96
C PHE A 281 -0.50 -7.19 -7.44
N VAL A 282 0.47 -6.76 -6.64
CA VAL A 282 0.49 -7.07 -5.20
C VAL A 282 -0.71 -6.46 -4.45
N TRP A 283 -1.01 -5.18 -4.67
CA TRP A 283 -2.10 -4.51 -3.94
C TRP A 283 -3.49 -4.91 -4.45
N THR A 284 -3.64 -5.20 -5.75
CA THR A 284 -4.93 -5.69 -6.27
C THR A 284 -5.21 -7.13 -5.81
N LEU A 285 -4.18 -7.98 -5.70
CA LEU A 285 -4.32 -9.34 -5.18
C LEU A 285 -4.71 -9.31 -3.69
N ALA A 286 -4.05 -8.47 -2.91
CA ALA A 286 -4.37 -8.27 -1.50
C ALA A 286 -5.83 -7.80 -1.30
N ASP A 287 -6.28 -6.86 -2.13
CA ASP A 287 -7.67 -6.41 -2.15
C ASP A 287 -8.64 -7.54 -2.56
N ALA A 288 -8.30 -8.34 -3.58
CA ALA A 288 -9.10 -9.50 -3.98
C ALA A 288 -9.26 -10.54 -2.87
N ILE A 289 -8.22 -10.76 -2.05
CA ILE A 289 -8.25 -11.69 -0.90
C ILE A 289 -9.26 -11.22 0.15
N ASN A 290 -9.24 -9.93 0.49
CA ASN A 290 -10.20 -9.36 1.44
C ASN A 290 -11.63 -9.46 0.91
N ASN A 291 -11.84 -9.13 -0.37
CA ASN A 291 -13.13 -9.27 -1.05
C ASN A 291 -13.63 -10.72 -1.08
N ALA A 292 -12.74 -11.68 -1.33
CA ALA A 292 -13.09 -13.11 -1.33
C ALA A 292 -13.56 -13.58 0.06
N ALA A 293 -13.02 -12.98 1.14
CA ALA A 293 -13.45 -13.24 2.51
C ALA A 293 -14.81 -12.58 2.86
N GLY A 294 -15.32 -11.68 2.01
CA GLY A 294 -16.53 -10.89 2.26
C GLY A 294 -16.23 -9.55 2.95
N PHE A 295 -14.99 -9.08 2.95
CA PHE A 295 -14.61 -7.76 3.45
C PHE A 295 -14.36 -6.79 2.29
N GLY A 296 -14.65 -5.49 2.44
CA GLY A 296 -14.41 -4.49 1.39
C GLY A 296 -15.64 -3.93 0.70
N PHE A 297 -16.86 -4.34 1.08
CA PHE A 297 -18.11 -3.83 0.52
C PHE A 297 -18.36 -2.35 0.83
N ASN A 298 -18.75 -1.57 -0.17
CA ASN A 298 -18.89 -0.11 -0.10
C ASN A 298 -20.20 0.41 -0.72
N GLY A 299 -21.29 -0.31 -0.46
CA GLY A 299 -22.62 0.03 -0.97
C GLY A 299 -22.79 -0.38 -2.44
N TYR A 300 -23.70 0.29 -3.14
CA TYR A 300 -24.04 -0.03 -4.52
C TYR A 300 -23.74 1.13 -5.47
N ASN A 301 -23.44 0.80 -6.71
CA ASN A 301 -23.40 1.73 -7.83
C ASN A 301 -24.81 2.19 -8.20
N LYS A 302 -24.89 3.23 -9.06
CA LYS A 302 -26.16 3.75 -9.57
C LYS A 302 -26.96 2.72 -10.37
N ASP A 303 -26.28 1.72 -10.94
CA ASP A 303 -26.88 0.61 -11.67
C ASP A 303 -27.30 -0.57 -10.77
N GLY A 304 -27.12 -0.45 -9.44
CA GLY A 304 -27.45 -1.49 -8.47
C GLY A 304 -26.39 -2.58 -8.32
N SER A 305 -25.24 -2.50 -9.00
CA SER A 305 -24.13 -3.44 -8.79
C SER A 305 -23.41 -3.17 -7.46
N PRO A 306 -23.01 -4.22 -6.70
CA PRO A 306 -22.30 -4.03 -5.44
C PRO A 306 -20.90 -3.47 -5.69
N ARG A 307 -20.49 -2.48 -4.91
CA ARG A 307 -19.12 -1.96 -4.92
C ARG A 307 -18.27 -2.65 -3.88
N TRP A 308 -17.10 -3.12 -4.29
CA TRP A 308 -16.11 -3.73 -3.40
C TRP A 308 -14.78 -2.97 -3.40
N ASP A 309 -14.85 -1.68 -3.10
CA ASP A 309 -13.73 -0.73 -3.16
C ASP A 309 -13.43 0.00 -1.83
N LEU A 310 -14.02 -0.43 -0.71
CA LEU A 310 -13.86 0.24 0.60
C LEU A 310 -12.38 0.40 1.00
N ILE A 311 -11.64 -0.68 0.88
CA ILE A 311 -10.24 -0.77 1.30
C ILE A 311 -9.29 -0.80 0.11
N SER A 312 -9.76 -0.48 -1.10
CA SER A 312 -8.90 -0.50 -2.29
C SER A 312 -7.76 0.49 -2.16
N ASN A 313 -6.55 0.03 -2.49
CA ASN A 313 -5.33 0.84 -2.45
C ASN A 313 -5.01 1.51 -3.79
N LEU A 314 -5.68 1.10 -4.88
CA LEU A 314 -5.35 1.51 -6.23
C LEU A 314 -6.61 1.80 -7.05
N ARG A 315 -6.53 2.83 -7.87
CA ARG A 315 -7.42 3.05 -9.01
C ARG A 315 -6.59 3.24 -10.27
N ILE A 316 -6.24 2.11 -10.91
CA ILE A 316 -5.22 2.07 -11.98
C ILE A 316 -5.52 3.05 -13.11
N LEU A 317 -6.76 3.12 -13.59
CA LEU A 317 -7.13 4.04 -14.67
C LEU A 317 -6.95 5.51 -14.25
N ASP A 318 -7.34 5.87 -13.03
CA ASP A 318 -7.16 7.24 -12.53
C ASP A 318 -5.67 7.60 -12.34
N ILE A 319 -4.81 6.60 -12.14
CA ILE A 319 -3.35 6.76 -12.06
C ILE A 319 -2.73 6.94 -13.46
N GLU A 320 -3.06 6.04 -14.40
CA GLU A 320 -2.49 6.07 -15.75
C GLU A 320 -2.97 7.28 -16.57
N PHE A 321 -4.18 7.77 -16.30
CA PHE A 321 -4.75 8.95 -16.97
C PHE A 321 -4.73 10.22 -16.11
N ALA A 322 -3.94 10.25 -15.02
CA ALA A 322 -3.85 11.41 -14.15
C ALA A 322 -3.34 12.67 -14.89
N THR A 323 -4.13 13.75 -14.90
CA THR A 323 -3.75 15.07 -15.45
C THR A 323 -3.12 16.01 -14.42
N SER A 324 -2.86 15.53 -13.21
CA SER A 324 -2.12 16.29 -12.20
C SER A 324 -1.42 15.38 -11.21
N PHE A 325 -0.31 15.86 -10.66
CA PHE A 325 0.46 15.17 -9.61
C PHE A 325 -0.42 14.77 -8.42
N LYS A 326 -1.32 15.67 -7.98
CA LYS A 326 -2.27 15.38 -6.90
C LYS A 326 -3.22 14.24 -7.25
N LEU A 327 -3.81 14.26 -8.45
CA LEU A 327 -4.75 13.21 -8.87
C LEU A 327 -4.07 11.83 -8.89
N PHE A 328 -2.82 11.75 -9.33
CA PHE A 328 -2.08 10.50 -9.26
C PHE A 328 -1.88 10.04 -7.81
N LEU A 329 -1.39 10.91 -6.93
CA LEU A 329 -1.14 10.58 -5.53
C LEU A 329 -2.40 10.18 -4.76
N ASP A 330 -3.54 10.82 -5.05
CA ASP A 330 -4.82 10.50 -4.41
C ASP A 330 -5.34 9.10 -4.79
N ASN A 331 -4.84 8.50 -5.88
CA ASN A 331 -5.25 7.19 -6.38
C ASN A 331 -4.17 6.10 -6.22
N TRP A 332 -2.96 6.48 -5.77
CA TRP A 332 -1.84 5.57 -5.50
C TRP A 332 -1.71 5.31 -4.00
N ASN A 333 -1.80 4.05 -3.59
CA ASN A 333 -1.71 3.64 -2.18
C ASN A 333 -2.69 4.41 -1.28
N ILE A 334 -3.96 4.40 -1.68
CA ILE A 334 -5.05 5.24 -1.15
C ILE A 334 -5.14 5.15 0.38
N GLN A 335 -5.09 3.95 0.96
CA GLN A 335 -5.26 3.78 2.40
C GLN A 335 -4.06 4.35 3.19
N THR A 336 -2.85 4.31 2.60
CA THR A 336 -1.67 4.99 3.16
C THR A 336 -1.84 6.50 3.11
N ALA A 337 -2.35 7.05 2.01
CA ALA A 337 -2.60 8.48 1.88
C ALA A 337 -3.65 8.96 2.91
N LEU A 338 -4.71 8.17 3.15
CA LEU A 338 -5.71 8.44 4.19
C LEU A 338 -5.12 8.37 5.60
N TRP A 339 -4.26 7.39 5.89
CA TRP A 339 -3.53 7.31 7.15
C TRP A 339 -2.66 8.55 7.37
N LEU A 340 -1.79 8.88 6.40
CA LEU A 340 -0.93 10.06 6.44
C LEU A 340 -1.73 11.34 6.66
N LYS A 341 -2.88 11.47 5.98
CA LYS A 341 -3.77 12.61 6.12
C LYS A 341 -4.25 12.75 7.57
N ARG A 342 -4.74 11.66 8.15
CA ARG A 342 -5.32 11.61 9.51
C ARG A 342 -4.26 11.83 10.60
N VAL A 343 -3.13 11.14 10.52
CA VAL A 343 -2.13 11.15 11.61
C VAL A 343 -1.16 12.32 11.53
N CYS A 344 -1.03 12.97 10.36
CA CYS A 344 -0.06 14.03 10.13
C CYS A 344 -0.67 15.27 9.48
N TYR A 345 -1.18 15.17 8.25
CA TYR A 345 -1.57 16.36 7.46
C TYR A 345 -2.58 17.26 8.18
N GLU A 346 -3.69 16.69 8.67
CA GLU A 346 -4.76 17.44 9.35
C GLU A 346 -4.35 17.93 10.75
N ARG A 347 -3.22 17.42 11.28
CA ARG A 347 -2.73 17.71 12.62
C ARG A 347 -1.53 18.65 12.64
N CYS A 348 -0.95 18.92 11.47
CA CYS A 348 0.25 19.73 11.36
C CYS A 348 -0.13 21.19 11.06
N PRO A 349 0.10 22.14 11.99
CA PRO A 349 -0.26 23.54 11.77
C PRO A 349 0.66 24.25 10.78
N VAL A 350 1.90 23.77 10.60
CA VAL A 350 2.94 24.43 9.80
C VAL A 350 3.39 23.52 8.67
N ASN A 351 3.16 23.94 7.42
CA ASN A 351 3.55 23.20 6.21
C ASN A 351 3.10 21.72 6.20
N PRO A 352 1.79 21.43 6.29
CA PRO A 352 1.27 20.06 6.40
C PRO A 352 1.67 19.17 5.22
N THR A 353 1.84 19.73 4.02
CA THR A 353 2.40 18.99 2.87
C THR A 353 3.81 18.49 3.17
N ALA A 354 4.73 19.36 3.60
CA ALA A 354 6.11 18.97 3.85
C ALA A 354 6.21 17.93 4.97
N ALA A 355 5.49 18.15 6.09
CA ALA A 355 5.45 17.19 7.19
C ALA A 355 4.95 15.81 6.75
N THR A 356 3.92 15.77 5.90
CA THR A 356 3.34 14.51 5.39
C THR A 356 4.32 13.74 4.50
N PHE A 357 4.99 14.43 3.57
CA PHE A 357 5.98 13.80 2.70
C PHE A 357 7.20 13.30 3.49
N LEU A 358 7.67 14.07 4.48
CA LEU A 358 8.77 13.64 5.36
C LEU A 358 8.38 12.45 6.24
N LEU A 359 7.16 12.43 6.78
CA LEU A 359 6.65 11.26 7.49
C LEU A 359 6.58 10.04 6.57
N SER A 360 6.11 10.22 5.33
CA SER A 360 6.10 9.15 4.34
C SER A 360 7.51 8.61 4.06
N ALA A 361 8.52 9.48 3.98
CA ALA A 361 9.93 9.06 3.84
C ALA A 361 10.39 8.20 5.02
N MET A 362 10.17 8.67 6.25
CA MET A 362 10.55 7.94 7.47
C MET A 362 9.84 6.59 7.56
N TRP A 363 8.57 6.51 7.16
CA TRP A 363 7.81 5.26 7.16
C TRP A 363 8.36 4.23 6.15
N HIS A 364 8.82 4.67 4.98
CA HIS A 364 9.45 3.80 3.99
C HIS A 364 10.85 3.31 4.43
N GLY A 365 11.57 4.15 5.16
CA GLY A 365 12.76 3.76 5.91
C GLY A 365 13.96 4.67 5.71
N VAL A 366 15.15 4.12 5.91
CA VAL A 366 16.38 4.92 6.07
C VAL A 366 17.22 5.07 4.80
N TYR A 367 16.78 4.50 3.68
CA TYR A 367 17.48 4.69 2.41
C TYR A 367 17.38 6.15 1.93
N PRO A 368 18.51 6.80 1.58
CA PRO A 368 18.52 8.20 1.14
C PRO A 368 17.60 8.47 -0.07
N GLY A 369 17.45 7.50 -0.98
CA GLY A 369 16.56 7.60 -2.13
C GLY A 369 15.09 7.88 -1.78
N TYR A 370 14.61 7.39 -0.63
CA TYR A 370 13.27 7.74 -0.15
C TYR A 370 13.17 9.23 0.16
N TYR A 371 14.09 9.78 0.95
CA TYR A 371 14.10 11.20 1.32
C TYR A 371 14.21 12.09 0.08
N LEU A 372 15.09 11.76 -0.87
CA LEU A 372 15.21 12.49 -2.12
C LEU A 372 13.89 12.50 -2.91
N THR A 373 13.22 11.35 -3.00
CA THR A 373 11.92 11.22 -3.67
C THR A 373 10.87 12.11 -3.02
N PHE A 374 10.71 12.01 -1.70
CA PHE A 374 9.65 12.73 -1.01
C PHE A 374 9.92 14.24 -0.94
N VAL A 375 11.18 14.67 -0.82
CA VAL A 375 11.56 16.09 -0.90
C VAL A 375 11.28 16.65 -2.29
N THR A 376 11.67 15.96 -3.36
CA THR A 376 11.31 16.33 -4.73
C THR A 376 9.80 16.37 -4.92
N GLY A 377 9.07 15.41 -4.33
CA GLY A 377 7.62 15.34 -4.34
C GLY A 377 6.93 16.56 -3.69
N ILE A 378 7.52 17.17 -2.65
CA ILE A 378 7.02 18.43 -2.08
C ILE A 378 7.04 19.53 -3.14
N GLY A 379 8.19 19.72 -3.79
CA GLY A 379 8.37 20.73 -4.84
C GLY A 379 7.41 20.50 -6.01
N MET A 380 7.35 19.27 -6.52
CA MET A 380 6.45 18.90 -7.63
C MET A 380 4.98 19.10 -7.27
N THR A 381 4.57 18.78 -6.04
CA THR A 381 3.19 18.99 -5.58
C THR A 381 2.85 20.48 -5.48
N MET A 382 3.78 21.32 -5.02
CA MET A 382 3.59 22.77 -4.98
C MET A 382 3.51 23.37 -6.39
N ALA A 383 4.42 22.98 -7.28
CA ALA A 383 4.43 23.42 -8.68
C ALA A 383 3.14 23.01 -9.41
N ALA A 384 2.73 21.74 -9.29
CA ALA A 384 1.50 21.24 -9.91
C ALA A 384 0.24 21.97 -9.41
N ARG A 385 0.17 22.33 -8.12
CA ARG A 385 -0.91 23.14 -7.57
C ARG A 385 -0.92 24.56 -8.16
N ALA A 386 0.26 25.20 -8.25
CA ALA A 386 0.38 26.54 -8.82
C ALA A 386 -0.04 26.57 -10.30
N VAL A 387 0.41 25.59 -11.10
CA VAL A 387 -0.01 25.44 -12.51
C VAL A 387 -1.53 25.24 -12.61
N ARG A 388 -2.10 24.36 -11.79
CA ARG A 388 -3.53 24.08 -11.83
C ARG A 388 -4.39 25.27 -11.40
N HIS A 389 -3.93 26.08 -10.45
CA HIS A 389 -4.65 27.27 -10.00
C HIS A 389 -4.54 28.42 -11.00
N ASN A 390 -3.34 28.68 -11.52
CA ASN A 390 -3.07 29.89 -12.30
C ASN A 390 -3.23 29.69 -13.81
N ILE A 391 -2.95 28.49 -14.34
CA ILE A 391 -2.93 28.25 -15.80
C ILE A 391 -4.22 27.61 -16.29
N ARG A 392 -4.76 26.62 -15.56
CA ARG A 392 -5.96 25.88 -15.97
C ARG A 392 -7.15 26.76 -16.37
N PRO A 393 -7.49 27.86 -15.66
CA PRO A 393 -8.64 28.68 -16.03
C PRO A 393 -8.64 29.18 -17.48
N TYR A 394 -7.46 29.49 -18.04
CA TYR A 394 -7.32 29.95 -19.43
C TYR A 394 -7.65 28.86 -20.47
N PHE A 395 -7.61 27.59 -20.09
CA PHE A 395 -7.89 26.46 -20.98
C PHE A 395 -9.31 25.90 -20.81
N LEU A 396 -10.10 26.41 -19.86
CA LEU A 396 -11.49 25.99 -19.66
C LEU A 396 -12.49 26.76 -20.54
N VAL A 397 -11.99 27.60 -21.46
CA VAL A 397 -12.81 28.43 -22.35
C VAL A 397 -13.55 27.65 -23.44
N SER A 398 -13.05 26.47 -23.83
CA SER A 398 -13.71 25.56 -24.78
C SER A 398 -13.23 24.13 -24.58
N ASP A 399 -14.00 23.15 -25.06
CA ASP A 399 -13.66 21.73 -24.93
C ASP A 399 -12.34 21.38 -25.64
N SER A 400 -12.04 22.00 -26.79
CA SER A 400 -10.76 21.78 -27.49
C SER A 400 -9.56 22.29 -26.69
N HIS A 401 -9.65 23.49 -26.09
CA HIS A 401 -8.58 24.03 -25.26
C HIS A 401 -8.38 23.19 -24.00
N LYS A 402 -9.48 22.72 -23.41
CA LYS A 402 -9.44 21.83 -22.25
C LYS A 402 -8.77 20.51 -22.61
N LEU A 403 -9.10 19.91 -23.76
CA LEU A 403 -8.48 18.68 -24.23
C LEU A 403 -6.97 18.86 -24.44
N VAL A 404 -6.54 19.96 -25.05
CA VAL A 404 -5.11 20.27 -25.22
C VAL A 404 -4.42 20.38 -23.85
N TYR A 405 -5.03 21.10 -22.90
CA TYR A 405 -4.51 21.18 -21.53
C TYR A 405 -4.44 19.82 -20.85
N ASP A 406 -5.48 18.99 -20.97
CA ASP A 406 -5.54 17.67 -20.33
C ASP A 406 -4.48 16.73 -20.91
N VAL A 407 -4.24 16.74 -22.23
CA VAL A 407 -3.17 15.94 -22.87
C VAL A 407 -1.78 16.39 -22.43
N ILE A 408 -1.51 17.70 -22.46
CA ILE A 408 -0.21 18.25 -22.05
C ILE A 408 0.03 17.96 -20.57
N THR A 409 -0.94 18.24 -19.70
CA THR A 409 -0.77 18.04 -18.26
C THR A 409 -0.74 16.57 -17.86
N TRP A 410 -1.40 15.67 -18.62
CA TRP A 410 -1.21 14.23 -18.49
C TRP A 410 0.25 13.83 -18.77
N ALA A 411 0.79 14.21 -19.94
CA ALA A 411 2.16 13.88 -20.31
C ALA A 411 3.17 14.45 -19.28
N CYS A 412 3.01 15.72 -18.90
CA CYS A 412 3.85 16.35 -17.87
C CYS A 412 3.72 15.67 -16.51
N THR A 413 2.52 15.23 -16.11
CA THR A 413 2.30 14.52 -14.84
C THR A 413 3.02 13.18 -14.82
N GLN A 414 2.90 12.39 -15.89
CA GLN A 414 3.56 11.09 -15.97
C GLN A 414 5.09 11.22 -15.93
N VAL A 415 5.65 12.19 -16.65
CA VAL A 415 7.10 12.47 -16.61
C VAL A 415 7.53 12.98 -15.24
N ALA A 416 6.80 13.92 -14.63
CA ALA A 416 7.15 14.49 -13.33
C ALA A 416 7.17 13.42 -12.23
N ILE A 417 6.24 12.48 -12.26
CA ILE A 417 6.17 11.37 -11.30
C ILE A 417 7.30 10.38 -11.54
N SER A 418 7.54 10.00 -12.79
CA SER A 418 8.67 9.13 -13.13
C SER A 418 9.99 9.74 -12.64
N TYR A 419 10.24 11.01 -12.92
CA TYR A 419 11.42 11.74 -12.41
C TYR A 419 11.49 11.77 -10.88
N THR A 420 10.37 12.05 -10.21
CA THR A 420 10.32 12.13 -8.75
C THR A 420 10.66 10.80 -8.07
N VAL A 421 10.22 9.68 -8.65
CA VAL A 421 10.28 8.35 -8.02
C VAL A 421 11.58 7.60 -8.36
N VAL A 422 12.39 8.04 -9.31
CA VAL A 422 13.67 7.36 -9.64
C VAL A 422 14.55 7.10 -8.40
N PRO A 423 14.81 8.08 -7.52
CA PRO A 423 15.61 7.83 -6.31
C PRO A 423 15.01 6.76 -5.39
N PHE A 424 13.68 6.65 -5.35
CA PHE A 424 12.97 5.63 -4.58
C PHE A 424 13.32 4.22 -5.06
N VAL A 425 13.49 4.06 -6.38
CA VAL A 425 13.85 2.78 -7.00
C VAL A 425 15.34 2.50 -6.83
N LEU A 426 16.19 3.52 -7.04
CA LEU A 426 17.64 3.37 -6.97
C LEU A 426 18.17 3.19 -5.53
N LEU A 427 17.44 3.66 -4.52
CA LEU A 427 17.73 3.61 -3.07
C LEU A 427 19.00 4.34 -2.62
N ALA A 428 20.13 4.08 -3.28
CA ALA A 428 21.45 4.60 -2.94
C ALA A 428 21.61 6.09 -3.30
N VAL A 429 22.31 6.83 -2.44
CA VAL A 429 22.57 8.26 -2.63
C VAL A 429 23.41 8.53 -3.88
N GLY A 430 24.45 7.73 -4.14
CA GLY A 430 25.33 7.90 -5.29
C GLY A 430 24.57 7.79 -6.61
N SER A 431 23.81 6.71 -6.78
CA SER A 431 22.95 6.48 -7.95
C SER A 431 21.90 7.57 -8.12
N SER A 432 21.26 7.99 -7.03
CA SER A 432 20.24 9.04 -7.05
C SER A 432 20.82 10.42 -7.40
N LEU A 433 21.99 10.76 -6.87
CA LEU A 433 22.68 12.02 -7.21
C LEU A 433 23.22 11.99 -8.64
N LYS A 434 23.68 10.84 -9.13
CA LYS A 434 24.07 10.65 -10.53
C LYS A 434 22.91 10.92 -11.47
N PHE A 435 21.70 10.44 -11.14
CA PHE A 435 20.50 10.75 -11.91
C PHE A 435 20.18 12.26 -11.95
N TYR A 436 20.30 12.96 -10.82
CA TYR A 436 20.03 14.40 -10.77
C TYR A 436 21.13 15.26 -11.40
N ARG A 437 22.35 14.75 -11.44
CA ARG A 437 23.49 15.43 -12.02
C ARG A 437 23.47 15.27 -13.53
N TYR A 438 22.83 16.22 -14.22
CA TYR A 438 23.06 16.45 -15.63
C TYR A 438 24.48 17.01 -15.81
N ASP A 439 25.49 16.14 -15.83
CA ASP A 439 26.80 16.51 -16.34
C ASP A 439 26.68 16.65 -17.87
N TYR A 440 26.50 17.89 -18.35
CA TYR A 440 26.77 18.22 -19.75
C TYR A 440 28.27 17.94 -20.02
N PRO A 441 28.63 17.06 -20.97
CA PRO A 441 29.92 17.24 -21.63
C PRO A 441 29.79 18.47 -22.53
N TYR A 442 30.69 19.43 -22.31
CA TYR A 442 30.96 20.56 -23.20
C TYR A 442 31.25 20.11 -24.64
#